data_AF-A0A9P4G7L6-F1
#
_entry.id   AF-A0A9P4G7L6-F1
#
_cell.length_a   1.000
_cell.length_b   1.000
_cell.length_c   1.000
_cell.angle_alpha   90.00
_cell.angle_beta   90.00
_cell.angle_gamma   90.00
#
_symmetry.space_group_name_H-M   'P 1'
#
loop_
_entity.id
_entity.type
_entity.pdbx_description
1 polymer ?
#
loop_
_entity_poly.entity_id
_entity_poly.type
_entity_poly.pdbx_seq_one_letter_code
_entity_poly.pdbx_strand_id
1 'polypeptide(L)'
;MNYAPLNIVPAASNANADVYIRFAPFGRDDTRYAYTSMVSDGVSLSTGNINLTFNDDYQWSDDRLFNYTAVHEIGHALGLSHSAVESAVMFAYFVGNIRPLHPDDKMGIHSIYGWKSPKWSRIGSNTATKNMIQVTSISDTTAANDGLYQMRSSGQILRYASGSWASVDNNKDTVQIAGAGGNLYQRHADGSTYRWTGSSSDWQYIGTASENVIDIVAASDQLYSRRKDGWVARWSGSGTTWLSIEQPSAQISKQIAITDSKTLWNLLTTGDIVRSTWPYNNGEWRIVDQNAGNVAIAAGGDEFYKLQSDGTVVWLNLKEYFWVIIETVGSVAIHAQGDYLYSRHRDGTVWRYTGSPGVWEMLDDKKDVVSVVGGRKGEVWEMLTNGDIYRLVS
;
A
#
# COMPACT_ATOMS: atom_id res chain seq x y z
N MET A 1 -26.14 0.66 8.02
CA MET A 1 -25.99 1.33 9.33
C MET A 1 -26.01 2.83 9.08
N ASN A 2 -26.69 3.61 9.92
CA ASN A 2 -26.59 5.07 9.86
C ASN A 2 -25.36 5.46 10.67
N TYR A 3 -24.30 5.88 10.00
CA TYR A 3 -23.09 6.39 10.66
C TYR A 3 -23.31 7.81 11.17
N ALA A 4 -22.66 8.15 12.28
CA ALA A 4 -22.68 9.53 12.76
C ALA A 4 -21.83 10.41 11.81
N PRO A 5 -22.30 11.59 11.39
CA PRO A 5 -21.45 12.53 10.67
C PRO A 5 -20.37 13.09 11.60
N LEU A 6 -19.13 13.20 11.11
CA LEU A 6 -18.01 13.81 11.86
C LEU A 6 -17.46 15.01 11.09
N ASN A 7 -17.43 16.17 11.77
CA ASN A 7 -16.76 17.37 11.28
C ASN A 7 -15.98 18.00 12.45
N ILE A 8 -14.69 18.28 12.25
CA ILE A 8 -13.83 18.87 13.27
C ILE A 8 -13.47 20.28 12.82
N VAL A 9 -14.05 21.27 13.50
CA VAL A 9 -13.79 22.70 13.25
C VAL A 9 -13.69 23.44 14.59
N PRO A 10 -12.85 24.48 14.68
CA PRO A 10 -12.89 25.38 15.84
C PRO A 10 -14.28 25.99 16.00
N ALA A 11 -14.85 25.93 17.20
CA ALA A 11 -16.10 26.62 17.48
C ALA A 11 -15.90 28.14 17.36
N ALA A 12 -16.91 28.84 16.85
CA ALA A 12 -16.91 30.30 16.87
C ALA A 12 -16.86 30.81 18.33
N SER A 13 -16.29 31.98 18.55
CA SER A 13 -16.12 32.56 19.89
C SER A 13 -17.44 32.78 20.65
N ASN A 14 -18.57 32.80 19.95
CA ASN A 14 -19.92 32.96 20.47
C ASN A 14 -20.76 31.66 20.42
N ALA A 15 -20.18 30.53 20.05
CA ALA A 15 -20.85 29.24 19.97
C ALA A 15 -20.40 28.33 21.13
N ASN A 16 -21.31 27.47 21.59
CA ASN A 16 -20.93 26.37 22.47
C ASN A 16 -20.19 25.32 21.64
N ALA A 17 -18.99 24.94 22.08
CA ALA A 17 -18.22 23.90 21.42
C ALA A 17 -18.75 22.52 21.83
N ASP A 18 -18.73 21.55 20.92
CA ASP A 18 -19.06 20.16 21.27
C ASP A 18 -18.03 19.57 22.24
N VAL A 19 -16.77 19.96 22.05
CA VAL A 19 -15.60 19.51 22.79
C VAL A 19 -14.81 20.73 23.29
N TYR A 20 -14.58 20.79 24.59
CA TYR A 20 -13.73 21.80 25.24
C TYR A 20 -12.37 21.20 25.56
N ILE A 21 -11.30 21.84 25.11
CA ILE A 21 -9.91 21.47 25.42
C ILE A 21 -9.34 22.49 26.39
N ARG A 22 -8.80 22.01 27.52
CA ARG A 22 -8.22 22.87 28.56
C ARG A 22 -6.97 22.27 29.18
N PHE A 23 -6.13 23.15 29.73
CA PHE A 23 -5.00 22.81 30.58
C PHE A 23 -5.30 23.29 31.99
N ALA A 24 -5.11 22.43 32.98
CA ALA A 24 -5.32 22.76 34.39
C ALA A 24 -4.43 21.90 35.29
N PRO A 25 -3.96 22.44 36.43
CA PRO A 25 -3.25 21.63 37.43
C PRO A 25 -4.21 20.61 38.05
N PHE A 26 -3.73 19.37 38.23
CA PHE A 26 -4.51 18.28 38.85
C PHE A 26 -4.18 18.13 40.34
N GLY A 27 -3.11 18.79 40.78
CA GLY A 27 -2.60 18.69 42.14
C GLY A 27 -1.46 17.69 42.23
N ARG A 28 -0.62 17.89 43.25
CA ARG A 28 0.69 17.24 43.38
C ARG A 28 0.68 15.71 43.38
N ASP A 29 -0.43 15.11 43.81
CA ASP A 29 -0.55 13.65 43.99
C ASP A 29 -1.26 12.97 42.82
N ASP A 30 -1.79 13.71 41.85
CA ASP A 30 -2.45 13.16 40.66
C ASP A 30 -1.44 12.90 39.55
N THR A 31 -1.23 11.63 39.23
CA THR A 31 -0.24 11.20 38.25
C THR A 31 -0.79 11.08 36.83
N ARG A 32 -2.06 11.44 36.59
CA ARG A 32 -2.67 11.36 35.26
C ARG A 32 -2.11 12.46 34.36
N TYR A 33 -1.82 12.11 33.10
CA TYR A 33 -1.42 13.07 32.08
C TYR A 33 -2.59 13.89 31.55
N ALA A 34 -3.74 13.27 31.37
CA ALA A 34 -4.96 13.91 30.94
C ALA A 34 -6.18 13.08 31.37
N TYR A 35 -7.37 13.62 31.15
CA TYR A 35 -8.60 12.84 31.17
C TYR A 35 -9.67 13.51 30.30
N THR A 36 -10.57 12.69 29.80
CA THR A 36 -11.79 13.11 29.11
C THR A 36 -12.98 12.88 30.03
N SER A 37 -13.72 13.95 30.35
CA SER A 37 -15.02 13.84 31.00
C SER A 37 -16.14 14.10 30.01
N MET A 38 -17.19 13.28 30.09
CA MET A 38 -18.36 13.36 29.21
C MET A 38 -19.60 13.17 30.06
N VAL A 39 -20.68 13.89 29.74
CA VAL A 39 -22.01 13.60 30.29
C VAL A 39 -22.73 12.69 29.29
N SER A 40 -22.86 11.41 29.65
CA SER A 40 -23.57 10.38 28.87
C SER A 40 -24.81 9.94 29.63
N ASP A 41 -25.97 9.95 28.97
CA ASP A 41 -27.23 9.43 29.51
C ASP A 41 -27.42 7.93 29.22
N GLY A 42 -26.38 7.26 28.73
CA GLY A 42 -26.39 5.83 28.40
C GLY A 42 -27.02 5.49 27.04
N VAL A 43 -27.53 6.48 26.31
CA VAL A 43 -28.13 6.29 24.97
C VAL A 43 -27.66 7.34 23.94
N SER A 44 -27.04 8.44 24.38
CA SER A 44 -26.49 9.47 23.51
C SER A 44 -25.27 10.18 24.12
N LEU A 45 -24.36 10.66 23.26
CA LEU A 45 -23.34 11.64 23.65
C LEU A 45 -23.99 13.02 23.64
N SER A 46 -24.03 13.70 24.80
CA SER A 46 -24.58 15.06 24.86
C SER A 46 -23.55 16.08 24.35
N THR A 47 -23.80 16.64 23.16
CA THR A 47 -23.02 17.74 22.57
C THR A 47 -22.94 18.91 23.55
N GLY A 48 -21.75 19.48 23.74
CA GLY A 48 -21.54 20.63 24.62
C GLY A 48 -20.98 20.33 26.01
N ASN A 49 -20.79 19.04 26.36
CA ASN A 49 -20.35 18.62 27.69
C ASN A 49 -19.10 17.72 27.69
N ILE A 50 -18.38 17.64 26.58
CA ILE A 50 -17.14 16.87 26.49
C ILE A 50 -15.97 17.78 26.87
N ASN A 51 -15.22 17.43 27.90
CA ASN A 51 -14.05 18.18 28.36
C ASN A 51 -12.80 17.30 28.33
N LEU A 52 -11.83 17.67 27.51
CA LEU A 52 -10.49 17.11 27.50
C LEU A 52 -9.63 18.03 28.35
N THR A 53 -9.12 17.48 29.45
CA THR A 53 -8.28 18.23 30.39
C THR A 53 -6.89 17.64 30.36
N PHE A 54 -5.88 18.45 30.02
CA PHE A 54 -4.47 18.09 30.12
C PHE A 54 -3.89 18.60 31.44
N ASN A 55 -3.05 17.79 32.09
CA ASN A 55 -2.44 18.12 33.36
C ASN A 55 -1.34 19.17 33.16
N ASP A 56 -1.56 20.37 33.70
CA ASP A 56 -0.60 21.49 33.61
C ASP A 56 0.54 21.39 34.65
N ASP A 57 0.41 20.49 35.63
CA ASP A 57 1.51 20.14 36.54
C ASP A 57 2.59 19.29 35.83
N TYR A 58 2.25 18.68 34.67
CA TYR A 58 3.19 17.92 33.87
C TYR A 58 3.96 18.82 32.89
N GLN A 59 5.28 18.68 32.85
CA GLN A 59 6.12 19.39 31.90
C GLN A 59 6.08 18.70 30.53
N TRP A 60 5.17 19.15 29.65
CA TRP A 60 4.98 18.69 28.26
C TRP A 60 6.16 19.02 27.34
N SER A 61 7.30 18.40 27.62
CA SER A 61 8.57 18.60 26.90
C SER A 61 8.84 17.57 25.81
N ASP A 62 8.09 16.45 25.80
CA ASP A 62 8.11 15.45 24.72
C ASP A 62 6.82 15.53 23.90
N ASP A 63 6.90 16.14 22.72
CA ASP A 63 5.78 16.27 21.78
C ASP A 63 5.15 14.91 21.43
N ARG A 64 5.94 13.83 21.42
CA ARG A 64 5.42 12.49 21.10
C ARG A 64 4.50 11.99 22.20
N LEU A 65 4.83 12.26 23.46
CA LEU A 65 3.99 11.89 24.61
C LEU A 65 2.73 12.74 24.65
N PHE A 66 2.85 14.04 24.38
CA PHE A 66 1.69 14.92 24.25
C PHE A 66 0.75 14.42 23.15
N ASN A 67 1.27 14.17 21.95
CA ASN A 67 0.47 13.68 20.82
C ASN A 67 -0.19 12.34 21.13
N TYR A 68 0.53 11.38 21.71
CA TYR A 68 -0.04 10.09 22.12
C TYR A 68 -1.20 10.27 23.11
N THR A 69 -1.00 11.08 24.15
CA THR A 69 -2.03 11.35 25.17
C THR A 69 -3.22 12.07 24.54
N ALA A 70 -2.98 13.09 23.73
CA ALA A 70 -4.03 13.84 23.05
C ALA A 70 -4.87 12.95 22.13
N VAL A 71 -4.24 12.04 21.37
CA VAL A 71 -4.96 11.09 20.52
C VAL A 71 -5.83 10.14 21.34
N HIS A 72 -5.33 9.66 22.49
CA HIS A 72 -6.11 8.82 23.41
C HIS A 72 -7.37 9.55 23.92
N GLU A 73 -7.20 10.78 24.43
CA GLU A 73 -8.32 11.58 24.94
C GLU A 73 -9.29 12.00 23.85
N ILE A 74 -8.80 12.33 22.66
CA ILE A 74 -9.66 12.60 21.50
C ILE A 74 -10.43 11.34 21.11
N GLY A 75 -9.83 10.15 21.20
CA GLY A 75 -10.53 8.88 20.97
C GLY A 75 -11.74 8.74 21.90
N HIS A 76 -11.56 9.02 23.19
CA HIS A 76 -12.67 9.10 24.15
C HIS A 76 -13.72 10.14 23.79
N ALA A 77 -13.30 11.34 23.42
CA ALA A 77 -14.20 12.42 22.99
C ALA A 77 -15.04 12.02 21.75
N LEU A 78 -14.49 11.17 20.90
CA LEU A 78 -15.16 10.59 19.73
C LEU A 78 -15.92 9.30 20.05
N GLY A 79 -16.08 8.93 21.33
CA GLY A 79 -16.90 7.81 21.78
C GLY A 79 -16.19 6.46 21.85
N LEU A 80 -14.86 6.40 21.67
CA LEU A 80 -14.12 5.16 21.90
C LEU A 80 -14.00 4.87 23.39
N SER A 81 -14.24 3.62 23.76
CA SER A 81 -13.88 3.10 25.09
C SER A 81 -12.43 2.65 25.10
N HIS A 82 -11.90 2.32 26.28
CA HIS A 82 -10.59 1.70 26.35
C HIS A 82 -10.56 0.39 25.56
N SER A 83 -9.46 0.19 24.84
CA SER A 83 -9.16 -1.07 24.17
C SER A 83 -8.65 -2.10 25.18
N ALA A 84 -8.98 -3.38 24.93
CA ALA A 84 -8.35 -4.51 25.60
C ALA A 84 -6.99 -4.90 24.97
N VAL A 85 -6.66 -4.32 23.80
CA VAL A 85 -5.42 -4.60 23.09
C VAL A 85 -4.32 -3.70 23.63
N GLU A 86 -3.32 -4.30 24.27
CA GLU A 86 -2.23 -3.54 24.86
C GLU A 86 -1.51 -2.65 23.85
N SER A 87 -1.33 -3.08 22.59
CA SER A 87 -0.69 -2.26 21.55
C SER A 87 -1.53 -1.09 21.02
N ALA A 88 -2.78 -0.91 21.47
CA ALA A 88 -3.65 0.17 21.04
C ALA A 88 -3.33 1.50 21.72
N VAL A 89 -3.58 2.62 21.01
CA VAL A 89 -3.54 3.95 21.63
C VAL A 89 -4.63 4.04 22.68
N MET A 90 -5.82 3.48 22.44
CA MET A 90 -6.92 3.44 23.40
C MET A 90 -6.72 2.46 24.56
N PHE A 91 -5.56 1.80 24.73
CA PHE A 91 -5.33 0.94 25.89
C PHE A 91 -5.32 1.76 27.19
N ALA A 92 -6.02 1.28 28.22
CA ALA A 92 -6.32 2.04 29.45
C ALA A 92 -5.09 2.52 30.26
N TYR A 93 -3.94 1.88 30.07
CA TYR A 93 -2.74 2.15 30.88
C TYR A 93 -1.55 2.52 30.00
N PHE A 94 -0.95 3.68 30.28
CA PHE A 94 0.33 4.03 29.69
C PHE A 94 1.46 3.28 30.42
N VAL A 95 2.08 2.31 29.74
CA VAL A 95 3.16 1.48 30.29
C VAL A 95 4.56 2.01 29.93
N GLY A 96 4.68 3.30 29.59
CA GLY A 96 5.95 3.93 29.22
C GLY A 96 6.30 3.84 27.73
N ASN A 97 5.43 3.28 26.89
CA ASN A 97 5.65 3.12 25.45
C ASN A 97 4.68 3.98 24.64
N ILE A 98 5.22 4.86 23.79
CA ILE A 98 4.43 5.60 22.80
C ILE A 98 4.15 4.69 21.62
N ARG A 99 2.86 4.52 21.28
CA ARG A 99 2.40 3.60 20.24
C ARG A 99 1.78 4.37 19.07
N PRO A 100 1.98 3.93 17.82
CA PRO A 100 1.20 4.45 16.69
C PRO A 100 -0.26 4.01 16.80
N LEU A 101 -1.16 4.66 16.05
CA LEU A 101 -2.55 4.23 15.93
C LEU A 101 -2.64 2.76 15.53
N HIS A 102 -3.29 1.98 16.37
CA HIS A 102 -3.47 0.55 16.16
C HIS A 102 -4.70 0.29 15.27
N PRO A 103 -4.68 -0.80 14.49
CA PRO A 103 -5.87 -1.46 13.95
C PRO A 103 -7.17 -1.28 14.73
N ASP A 104 -7.16 -1.64 16.01
CA ASP A 104 -8.31 -1.58 16.91
C ASP A 104 -8.84 -0.14 17.08
N ASP A 105 -7.97 0.85 17.22
CA ASP A 105 -8.35 2.28 17.32
C ASP A 105 -9.06 2.74 16.05
N LYS A 106 -8.49 2.39 14.88
CA LYS A 106 -9.04 2.75 13.56
C LYS A 106 -10.38 2.05 13.31
N MET A 107 -10.51 0.79 13.68
CA MET A 107 -11.77 0.05 13.55
C MET A 107 -12.85 0.62 14.45
N GLY A 108 -12.51 0.89 15.72
CA GLY A 108 -13.42 1.47 16.68
C GLY A 108 -14.03 2.75 16.12
N ILE A 109 -13.21 3.65 15.57
CA ILE A 109 -13.70 4.93 15.06
C ILE A 109 -14.56 4.75 13.80
N HIS A 110 -14.16 3.88 12.87
CA HIS A 110 -14.95 3.59 11.66
C HIS A 110 -16.24 2.83 11.96
N SER A 111 -16.35 2.14 13.09
CA SER A 111 -17.62 1.52 13.52
C SER A 111 -18.67 2.56 13.92
N ILE A 112 -18.24 3.72 14.43
CA ILE A 112 -19.10 4.82 14.88
C ILE A 112 -19.43 5.76 13.70
N TYR A 113 -18.40 6.19 12.95
CA TYR A 113 -18.51 7.26 11.96
C TYR A 113 -18.45 6.79 10.50
N GLY A 114 -18.20 5.50 10.27
CA GLY A 114 -18.12 4.93 8.92
C GLY A 114 -16.86 5.36 8.16
N TRP A 115 -16.77 4.89 6.91
CA TRP A 115 -15.76 5.34 5.96
C TRP A 115 -16.29 6.54 5.17
N LYS A 116 -15.40 7.48 4.84
CA LYS A 116 -15.75 8.53 3.88
C LYS A 116 -16.03 7.86 2.53
N SER A 117 -17.08 8.31 1.84
CA SER A 117 -17.32 7.88 0.46
C SER A 117 -16.14 8.32 -0.42
N PRO A 118 -15.40 7.37 -1.02
CA PRO A 118 -14.27 7.68 -1.88
C PRO A 118 -14.70 8.55 -3.05
N LYS A 119 -13.93 9.59 -3.34
CA LYS A 119 -14.17 10.47 -4.50
C LYS A 119 -13.13 10.19 -5.57
N TRP A 120 -13.61 9.96 -6.78
CA TRP A 120 -12.78 9.66 -7.93
C TRP A 120 -12.90 10.76 -8.98
N SER A 121 -11.77 11.09 -9.61
CA SER A 121 -11.71 11.98 -10.75
C SER A 121 -11.21 11.23 -11.98
N ARG A 122 -11.94 11.30 -13.09
CA ARG A 122 -11.54 10.69 -14.36
C ARG A 122 -10.37 11.50 -14.92
N ILE A 123 -9.23 10.86 -15.11
CA ILE A 123 -8.01 11.49 -15.63
C ILE A 123 -7.66 11.04 -17.05
N GLY A 124 -8.32 10.01 -17.58
CA GLY A 124 -8.07 9.52 -18.93
C GLY A 124 -9.17 8.59 -19.41
N SER A 125 -9.25 8.42 -20.73
CA SER A 125 -10.15 7.48 -21.38
C SER A 125 -9.53 7.03 -22.70
N ASN A 126 -9.15 5.77 -22.76
CA ASN A 126 -8.67 5.17 -24.00
C ASN A 126 -8.83 3.65 -23.96
N THR A 127 -9.67 3.11 -24.84
CA THR A 127 -9.92 1.66 -24.98
C THR A 127 -8.68 0.86 -25.36
N ALA A 128 -7.63 1.51 -25.88
CA ALA A 128 -6.36 0.89 -26.18
C ALA A 128 -5.44 0.77 -24.95
N THR A 129 -5.79 1.31 -23.78
CA THR A 129 -4.97 1.16 -22.56
C THR A 129 -4.88 -0.32 -22.17
N LYS A 130 -3.65 -0.82 -22.02
CA LYS A 130 -3.36 -2.23 -21.71
C LYS A 130 -2.77 -2.43 -20.33
N ASN A 131 -1.97 -1.47 -19.87
CA ASN A 131 -1.26 -1.58 -18.60
C ASN A 131 -1.16 -0.20 -17.95
N MET A 132 -1.17 -0.18 -16.63
CA MET A 132 -0.90 0.97 -15.78
C MET A 132 0.08 0.57 -14.70
N ILE A 133 1.06 1.43 -14.43
CA ILE A 133 1.99 1.28 -13.31
C ILE A 133 2.19 2.62 -12.61
N GLN A 134 2.46 2.57 -11.32
CA GLN A 134 2.87 3.74 -10.55
C GLN A 134 4.35 3.63 -10.20
N VAL A 135 5.16 4.57 -10.70
CA VAL A 135 6.56 4.70 -10.30
C VAL A 135 6.64 5.67 -9.14
N THR A 136 7.14 5.21 -7.99
CA THR A 136 7.34 6.05 -6.81
C THR A 136 8.71 5.78 -6.20
N SER A 137 9.38 6.87 -5.81
CA SER A 137 10.65 6.84 -5.08
C SER A 137 10.51 6.17 -3.71
N ILE A 138 11.56 5.47 -3.29
CA ILE A 138 11.64 4.86 -1.96
C ILE A 138 11.96 5.92 -0.91
N SER A 139 12.71 6.96 -1.29
CA SER A 139 13.00 8.12 -0.43
C SER A 139 11.87 9.14 -0.43
N ASP A 140 11.85 9.99 0.60
CA ASP A 140 10.88 11.09 0.72
C ASP A 140 10.99 12.09 -0.45
N THR A 141 12.20 12.23 -1.01
CA THR A 141 12.46 13.04 -2.19
C THR A 141 11.93 12.35 -3.44
N THR A 142 10.89 12.96 -4.03
CA THR A 142 10.30 12.54 -5.31
C THR A 142 11.31 12.66 -6.46
N ALA A 143 11.62 11.55 -7.13
CA ALA A 143 12.45 11.55 -8.33
C ALA A 143 11.72 12.18 -9.52
N ALA A 144 12.49 12.73 -10.47
CA ALA A 144 11.95 13.40 -11.65
C ALA A 144 11.04 12.51 -12.52
N ASN A 145 11.23 11.19 -12.45
CA ASN A 145 10.46 10.18 -13.22
C ASN A 145 9.35 9.52 -12.41
N ASP A 146 9.07 9.96 -11.18
CA ASP A 146 7.92 9.45 -10.42
C ASP A 146 6.61 9.85 -11.08
N GLY A 147 5.63 8.97 -11.07
CA GLY A 147 4.31 9.25 -11.62
C GLY A 147 3.61 8.01 -12.13
N LEU A 148 2.37 8.24 -12.57
CA LEU A 148 1.54 7.22 -13.17
C LEU A 148 1.89 7.09 -14.65
N TYR A 149 2.10 5.86 -15.11
CA TYR A 149 2.32 5.54 -16.51
C TYR A 149 1.23 4.62 -17.02
N GLN A 150 0.85 4.83 -18.28
CA GLN A 150 0.02 3.89 -19.03
C GLN A 150 0.79 3.40 -20.25
N MET A 151 0.53 2.16 -20.65
CA MET A 151 0.94 1.61 -21.93
C MET A 151 -0.30 1.25 -22.75
N ARG A 152 -0.34 1.66 -24.02
CA ARG A 152 -1.41 1.32 -24.96
C ARG A 152 -1.04 0.12 -25.82
N SER A 153 -2.03 -0.48 -26.46
CA SER A 153 -1.84 -1.62 -27.38
C SER A 153 -1.01 -1.30 -28.62
N SER A 154 -0.83 -0.02 -28.95
CA SER A 154 0.08 0.44 -30.00
C SER A 154 1.55 0.49 -29.58
N GLY A 155 1.87 0.14 -28.32
CA GLY A 155 3.19 0.33 -27.72
C GLY A 155 3.44 1.74 -27.18
N GLN A 156 2.49 2.66 -27.33
CA GLN A 156 2.60 4.02 -26.80
C GLN A 156 2.66 4.01 -25.27
N ILE A 157 3.64 4.72 -24.72
CA ILE A 157 3.78 4.98 -23.29
C ILE A 157 3.42 6.43 -23.02
N LEU A 158 2.53 6.68 -22.07
CA LEU A 158 2.22 8.02 -21.59
C LEU A 158 2.45 8.11 -20.09
N ARG A 159 2.86 9.28 -19.63
CA ARG A 159 3.03 9.63 -18.21
C ARG A 159 1.99 10.67 -17.82
N TYR A 160 1.31 10.45 -16.71
CA TYR A 160 0.46 11.44 -16.07
C TYR A 160 1.27 12.21 -15.03
N ALA A 161 1.52 13.49 -15.29
CA ALA A 161 2.23 14.39 -14.37
C ALA A 161 1.59 15.78 -14.44
N SER A 162 1.54 16.47 -13.30
CA SER A 162 1.01 17.83 -13.19
C SER A 162 -0.39 18.02 -13.80
N GLY A 163 -1.26 17.02 -13.70
CA GLY A 163 -2.65 17.10 -14.17
C GLY A 163 -2.86 16.77 -15.66
N SER A 164 -1.84 16.31 -16.37
CA SER A 164 -1.96 16.01 -17.82
C SER A 164 -1.17 14.76 -18.22
N TRP A 165 -1.60 14.15 -19.33
CA TRP A 165 -0.87 13.06 -19.98
C TRP A 165 0.12 13.60 -21.00
N ALA A 166 1.37 13.18 -20.89
CA ALA A 166 2.43 13.45 -21.87
C ALA A 166 2.94 12.14 -22.49
N SER A 167 3.23 12.15 -23.79
CA SER A 167 3.83 11.00 -24.47
C SER A 167 5.28 10.83 -24.02
N VAL A 168 5.65 9.61 -23.61
CA VAL A 168 7.02 9.23 -23.26
C VAL A 168 7.69 8.52 -24.44
N ASP A 169 6.97 7.60 -25.08
CA ASP A 169 7.42 6.83 -26.24
C ASP A 169 6.21 6.39 -27.08
N ASN A 170 6.43 6.05 -28.35
CA ASN A 170 5.43 5.52 -29.28
C ASN A 170 5.96 4.34 -30.12
N ASN A 171 6.91 3.57 -29.57
CA ASN A 171 7.46 2.40 -30.25
C ASN A 171 6.48 1.21 -30.23
N LYS A 172 6.08 0.75 -31.42
CA LYS A 172 5.16 -0.40 -31.60
C LYS A 172 5.69 -1.73 -31.06
N ASP A 173 7.00 -1.85 -30.87
CA ASP A 173 7.62 -3.09 -30.40
C ASP A 173 7.53 -3.20 -28.87
N THR A 174 7.18 -2.11 -28.16
CA THR A 174 6.96 -2.11 -26.71
C THR A 174 5.74 -2.96 -26.34
N VAL A 175 5.97 -3.96 -25.47
CA VAL A 175 4.94 -4.91 -25.00
C VAL A 175 4.78 -4.93 -23.47
N GLN A 176 5.72 -4.33 -22.73
CA GLN A 176 5.63 -4.21 -21.28
C GLN A 176 6.34 -2.95 -20.79
N ILE A 177 5.78 -2.32 -19.75
CA ILE A 177 6.46 -1.34 -18.91
C ILE A 177 6.56 -1.85 -17.47
N ALA A 178 7.63 -1.48 -16.78
CA ALA A 178 7.83 -1.71 -15.35
C ALA A 178 8.57 -0.52 -14.74
N GLY A 179 8.39 -0.25 -13.45
CA GLY A 179 9.13 0.84 -12.83
C GLY A 179 9.01 0.87 -11.31
N ALA A 180 10.09 1.33 -10.68
CA ALA A 180 10.25 1.46 -9.24
C ALA A 180 11.41 2.43 -8.95
N GLY A 181 11.41 3.08 -7.78
CA GLY A 181 12.54 3.87 -7.31
C GLY A 181 12.94 5.00 -8.27
N GLY A 182 11.98 5.67 -8.90
CA GLY A 182 12.24 6.72 -9.88
C GLY A 182 12.77 6.23 -11.23
N ASN A 183 12.67 4.93 -11.54
CA ASN A 183 13.10 4.36 -12.81
C ASN A 183 11.92 3.79 -13.58
N LEU A 184 11.88 4.06 -14.88
CA LEU A 184 10.97 3.45 -15.83
C LEU A 184 11.75 2.57 -16.80
N TYR A 185 11.22 1.39 -17.08
CA TYR A 185 11.78 0.41 -17.99
C TYR A 185 10.72 -0.03 -18.99
N GLN A 186 11.17 -0.39 -20.19
CA GLN A 186 10.33 -1.04 -21.19
C GLN A 186 10.99 -2.31 -21.72
N ARG A 187 10.14 -3.26 -22.12
CA ARG A 187 10.54 -4.47 -22.82
C ARG A 187 9.87 -4.49 -24.18
N HIS A 188 10.64 -4.82 -25.21
CA HIS A 188 10.11 -5.06 -26.55
C HIS A 188 9.69 -6.52 -26.75
N ALA A 189 8.96 -6.79 -27.83
CA ALA A 189 8.42 -8.11 -28.16
C ALA A 189 9.52 -9.19 -28.33
N ASP A 190 10.70 -8.79 -28.78
CA ASP A 190 11.88 -9.66 -28.93
C ASP A 190 12.64 -9.91 -27.62
N GLY A 191 12.17 -9.35 -26.50
CA GLY A 191 12.78 -9.46 -25.18
C GLY A 191 13.88 -8.43 -24.88
N SER A 192 14.26 -7.59 -25.85
CA SER A 192 15.19 -6.50 -25.59
C SER A 192 14.62 -5.53 -24.55
N THR A 193 15.49 -4.97 -23.72
CA THR A 193 15.10 -4.21 -22.53
C THR A 193 15.81 -2.87 -22.47
N TYR A 194 15.07 -1.85 -22.05
CA TYR A 194 15.52 -0.47 -22.04
C TYR A 194 15.16 0.24 -20.73
N ARG A 195 16.00 1.19 -20.30
CA ARG A 195 15.75 2.10 -19.18
C ARG A 195 15.54 3.51 -19.71
N TRP A 196 14.47 4.17 -19.28
CA TRP A 196 14.18 5.54 -19.69
C TRP A 196 15.15 6.51 -19.02
N THR A 197 15.69 7.47 -19.77
CA THR A 197 16.63 8.47 -19.23
C THR A 197 15.92 9.65 -18.55
N GLY A 198 14.61 9.79 -18.75
CA GLY A 198 13.81 10.92 -18.26
C GLY A 198 13.52 12.00 -19.31
N SER A 199 14.04 11.85 -20.53
CA SER A 199 13.77 12.73 -21.67
C SER A 199 12.93 12.02 -22.75
N SER A 200 12.08 12.78 -23.46
CA SER A 200 11.13 12.22 -24.44
C SER A 200 11.80 11.30 -25.46
N SER A 201 11.36 10.04 -25.50
CA SER A 201 11.87 8.97 -26.38
C SER A 201 13.36 8.62 -26.25
N ASP A 202 14.03 9.07 -25.18
CA ASP A 202 15.43 8.71 -24.93
C ASP A 202 15.54 7.53 -23.95
N TRP A 203 16.10 6.43 -24.46
CA TRP A 203 16.12 5.13 -23.79
C TRP A 203 17.51 4.51 -23.85
N GLN A 204 18.05 4.18 -22.69
CA GLN A 204 19.28 3.41 -22.57
C GLN A 204 18.98 1.94 -22.87
N TYR A 205 19.65 1.37 -23.87
CA TYR A 205 19.64 -0.07 -24.12
C TYR A 205 20.39 -0.82 -23.02
N ILE A 206 19.71 -1.73 -22.32
CA ILE A 206 20.25 -2.44 -21.15
C ILE A 206 20.12 -3.96 -21.24
N GLY A 207 19.47 -4.51 -22.25
CA GLY A 207 19.30 -5.96 -22.40
C GLY A 207 19.17 -6.37 -23.85
N THR A 208 19.95 -7.37 -24.26
CA THR A 208 19.89 -7.89 -25.62
C THR A 208 18.58 -8.59 -25.93
N ALA A 209 18.14 -8.52 -27.19
CA ALA A 209 17.02 -9.31 -27.68
C ALA A 209 17.24 -10.78 -27.33
N SER A 210 16.22 -11.37 -26.71
CA SER A 210 16.22 -12.76 -26.28
C SER A 210 14.78 -13.20 -26.04
N GLU A 211 14.32 -14.15 -26.84
CA GLU A 211 13.01 -14.76 -26.64
C GLU A 211 12.88 -15.48 -25.29
N ASN A 212 13.99 -15.69 -24.57
CA ASN A 212 13.97 -16.27 -23.24
C ASN A 212 13.39 -15.31 -22.20
N VAL A 213 13.39 -14.00 -22.44
CA VAL A 213 12.81 -12.99 -21.53
C VAL A 213 11.27 -13.04 -21.64
N ILE A 214 10.59 -13.48 -20.57
CA ILE A 214 9.12 -13.51 -20.50
C ILE A 214 8.58 -12.16 -20.03
N ASP A 215 9.16 -11.62 -18.96
CA ASP A 215 8.81 -10.32 -18.40
C ASP A 215 9.95 -9.67 -17.62
N ILE A 216 9.73 -8.39 -17.33
CA ILE A 216 10.55 -7.57 -16.45
C ILE A 216 9.73 -7.12 -15.24
N VAL A 217 10.38 -7.07 -14.08
CA VAL A 217 9.78 -6.60 -12.82
C VAL A 217 10.77 -5.66 -12.15
N ALA A 218 10.34 -4.44 -11.88
CA ALA A 218 11.13 -3.43 -11.19
C ALA A 218 10.71 -3.37 -9.72
N ALA A 219 11.67 -3.29 -8.82
CA ALA A 219 11.43 -3.16 -7.39
C ALA A 219 12.65 -2.54 -6.72
N SER A 220 12.41 -1.74 -5.68
CA SER A 220 13.47 -0.95 -5.05
C SER A 220 14.20 -0.12 -6.12
N ASP A 221 15.53 -0.24 -6.19
CA ASP A 221 16.43 0.33 -7.19
C ASP A 221 16.90 -0.70 -8.25
N GLN A 222 16.22 -1.83 -8.37
CA GLN A 222 16.63 -2.98 -9.19
C GLN A 222 15.63 -3.32 -10.29
N LEU A 223 16.13 -4.00 -11.33
CA LEU A 223 15.34 -4.59 -12.40
C LEU A 223 15.63 -6.09 -12.50
N TYR A 224 14.57 -6.88 -12.55
CA TYR A 224 14.61 -8.32 -12.71
C TYR A 224 13.91 -8.73 -14.01
N SER A 225 14.30 -9.89 -14.53
CA SER A 225 13.64 -10.55 -15.65
C SER A 225 13.34 -12.00 -15.30
N ARG A 226 12.10 -12.44 -15.57
CA ARG A 226 11.75 -13.86 -15.56
C ARG A 226 11.98 -14.47 -16.93
N ARG A 227 12.47 -15.70 -16.95
CA ARG A 227 12.89 -16.38 -18.18
C ARG A 227 12.10 -17.67 -18.45
N LYS A 228 12.04 -18.09 -19.73
CA LYS A 228 11.34 -19.32 -20.17
C LYS A 228 11.95 -20.61 -19.63
N ASP A 229 13.24 -20.59 -19.32
CA ASP A 229 13.92 -21.68 -18.62
C ASP A 229 13.55 -21.78 -17.12
N GLY A 230 12.70 -20.88 -16.61
CA GLY A 230 12.26 -20.83 -15.22
C GLY A 230 13.15 -19.97 -14.31
N TRP A 231 14.29 -19.50 -14.82
CA TRP A 231 15.26 -18.73 -14.04
C TRP A 231 14.87 -17.25 -13.95
N VAL A 232 15.46 -16.57 -12.97
CA VAL A 232 15.35 -15.12 -12.82
C VAL A 232 16.73 -14.52 -13.03
N ALA A 233 16.80 -13.42 -13.76
CA ALA A 233 18.02 -12.63 -13.91
C ALA A 233 17.82 -11.22 -13.35
N ARG A 234 18.86 -10.64 -12.77
CA ARG A 234 18.88 -9.24 -12.30
C ARG A 234 19.82 -8.43 -13.18
N TRP A 235 19.39 -7.24 -13.60
CA TRP A 235 20.28 -6.30 -14.27
C TRP A 235 21.37 -5.81 -13.30
N SER A 236 22.61 -5.77 -13.74
CA SER A 236 23.76 -5.39 -12.89
C SER A 236 23.69 -3.93 -12.41
N GLY A 237 22.89 -3.09 -13.06
CA GLY A 237 22.90 -1.63 -12.91
C GLY A 237 23.78 -0.92 -13.94
N SER A 238 24.51 -1.65 -14.78
CA SER A 238 25.43 -1.07 -15.77
C SER A 238 25.46 -1.85 -17.08
N GLY A 239 25.48 -1.09 -18.19
CA GLY A 239 25.54 -1.63 -19.55
C GLY A 239 24.42 -2.64 -19.81
N THR A 240 24.78 -3.73 -20.48
CA THR A 240 23.87 -4.81 -20.89
C THR A 240 24.04 -6.09 -20.06
N THR A 241 24.65 -6.00 -18.88
CA THR A 241 24.98 -7.17 -18.06
C THR A 241 23.81 -7.59 -17.18
N TRP A 242 23.41 -8.86 -17.28
CA TRP A 242 22.39 -9.49 -16.44
C TRP A 242 22.98 -10.69 -15.70
N LEU A 243 22.75 -10.74 -14.40
CA LEU A 243 23.25 -11.78 -13.50
C LEU A 243 22.12 -12.78 -13.24
N SER A 244 22.36 -14.05 -13.56
CA SER A 244 21.38 -15.11 -13.29
C SER A 244 21.35 -15.41 -11.79
N ILE A 245 20.15 -15.57 -11.23
CA ILE A 245 19.94 -15.97 -9.85
C ILE A 245 19.61 -17.46 -9.84
N GLU A 246 20.54 -18.28 -9.32
CA GLU A 246 20.44 -19.74 -9.39
C GLU A 246 19.34 -20.29 -8.48
N GLN A 247 18.32 -20.95 -9.03
CA GLN A 247 17.26 -21.62 -8.27
C GLN A 247 17.57 -23.12 -8.06
N PRO A 248 17.21 -23.72 -6.91
CA PRO A 248 17.55 -25.10 -6.55
C PRO A 248 16.84 -26.14 -7.43
N SER A 249 15.79 -25.76 -8.16
CA SER A 249 15.22 -26.56 -9.24
C SER A 249 14.54 -25.64 -10.28
N ALA A 250 14.63 -26.00 -11.57
CA ALA A 250 14.06 -25.23 -12.69
C ALA A 250 12.54 -25.41 -12.83
N GLN A 251 11.80 -25.47 -11.72
CA GLN A 251 10.34 -25.38 -11.79
C GLN A 251 9.97 -24.02 -12.40
N ILE A 252 9.01 -24.02 -13.33
CA ILE A 252 8.71 -22.84 -14.12
C ILE A 252 8.17 -21.75 -13.18
N SER A 253 8.90 -20.64 -13.10
CA SER A 253 8.45 -19.42 -12.44
C SER A 253 7.13 -18.94 -13.06
N LYS A 254 6.13 -18.67 -12.23
CA LYS A 254 4.83 -18.10 -12.61
C LYS A 254 4.78 -16.59 -12.40
N GLN A 255 5.33 -16.12 -11.27
CA GLN A 255 5.35 -14.70 -10.92
C GLN A 255 6.51 -14.43 -9.95
N ILE A 256 7.11 -13.24 -10.00
CA ILE A 256 8.04 -12.76 -8.97
C ILE A 256 7.51 -11.50 -8.29
N ALA A 257 7.85 -11.35 -7.02
CA ALA A 257 7.68 -10.13 -6.25
C ALA A 257 8.96 -9.87 -5.47
N ILE A 258 9.38 -8.61 -5.39
CA ILE A 258 10.66 -8.25 -4.76
C ILE A 258 10.42 -7.13 -3.75
N THR A 259 10.97 -7.29 -2.56
CA THR A 259 10.85 -6.29 -1.49
C THR A 259 11.88 -5.17 -1.63
N ASP A 260 11.73 -4.11 -0.83
CA ASP A 260 12.68 -3.00 -0.80
C ASP A 260 14.08 -3.40 -0.32
N SER A 261 14.12 -4.31 0.65
CA SER A 261 15.33 -5.00 1.11
C SER A 261 15.84 -6.06 0.13
N LYS A 262 15.31 -6.09 -1.11
CA LYS A 262 15.75 -6.97 -2.20
C LYS A 262 15.62 -8.45 -1.85
N THR A 263 14.54 -8.80 -1.16
CA THR A 263 14.13 -10.20 -1.00
C THR A 263 13.33 -10.61 -2.23
N LEU A 264 13.82 -11.59 -2.98
CA LEU A 264 13.16 -12.13 -4.16
C LEU A 264 12.23 -13.27 -3.76
N TRP A 265 10.93 -13.08 -4.01
CA TRP A 265 9.91 -14.10 -3.91
C TRP A 265 9.55 -14.60 -5.30
N ASN A 266 9.47 -15.92 -5.46
CA ASN A 266 9.09 -16.55 -6.71
C ASN A 266 7.95 -17.54 -6.45
N LEU A 267 6.80 -17.26 -7.07
CA LEU A 267 5.68 -18.18 -7.13
C LEU A 267 5.92 -19.11 -8.32
N LEU A 268 5.94 -20.42 -8.06
CA LEU A 268 6.13 -21.45 -9.06
C LEU A 268 4.79 -21.85 -9.67
N THR A 269 4.82 -22.45 -10.86
CA THR A 269 3.61 -22.96 -11.55
C THR A 269 2.89 -24.07 -10.77
N THR A 270 3.58 -24.72 -9.83
CA THR A 270 2.99 -25.68 -8.87
C THR A 270 2.14 -25.02 -7.78
N GLY A 271 2.27 -23.70 -7.57
CA GLY A 271 1.74 -22.96 -6.42
C GLY A 271 2.74 -22.81 -5.26
N ASP A 272 3.87 -23.49 -5.32
CA ASP A 272 4.91 -23.35 -4.29
C ASP A 272 5.52 -21.95 -4.32
N ILE A 273 5.84 -21.41 -3.13
CA ILE A 273 6.51 -20.13 -2.97
C ILE A 273 7.91 -20.39 -2.45
N VAL A 274 8.90 -19.96 -3.24
CA VAL A 274 10.31 -20.00 -2.88
C VAL A 274 10.87 -18.59 -2.76
N ARG A 275 11.90 -18.43 -1.92
CA ARG A 275 12.49 -17.12 -1.61
C ARG A 275 14.01 -17.16 -1.64
N SER A 276 14.62 -16.10 -2.17
CA SER A 276 16.06 -15.83 -2.06
C SER A 276 16.31 -14.42 -1.54
N THR A 277 17.41 -14.23 -0.82
CA THR A 277 17.78 -12.97 -0.18
C THR A 277 19.02 -12.37 -0.81
N TRP A 278 19.14 -11.04 -0.79
CA TRP A 278 20.31 -10.33 -1.26
C TRP A 278 21.59 -10.78 -0.53
N PRO A 279 22.74 -10.94 -1.21
CA PRO A 279 23.04 -10.61 -2.61
C PRO A 279 22.78 -11.72 -3.62
N TYR A 280 21.95 -12.71 -3.28
CA TYR A 280 21.59 -13.86 -4.13
C TYR A 280 22.77 -14.80 -4.45
N ASN A 281 23.66 -15.02 -3.48
CA ASN A 281 24.76 -15.98 -3.63
C ASN A 281 24.24 -17.44 -3.74
N ASN A 282 25.01 -18.31 -4.39
CA ASN A 282 24.67 -19.71 -4.70
C ASN A 282 23.96 -20.46 -3.57
N GLY A 283 22.67 -20.77 -3.77
CA GLY A 283 21.98 -21.86 -3.07
C GLY A 283 21.12 -21.50 -1.87
N GLU A 284 20.93 -20.23 -1.50
CA GLU A 284 20.11 -19.86 -0.32
C GLU A 284 18.58 -19.83 -0.56
N TRP A 285 18.09 -20.47 -1.62
CA TRP A 285 16.65 -20.53 -1.84
C TRP A 285 15.98 -21.38 -0.77
N ARG A 286 14.93 -20.82 -0.18
CA ARG A 286 14.09 -21.51 0.79
C ARG A 286 12.72 -21.74 0.19
N ILE A 287 12.21 -22.95 0.35
CA ILE A 287 10.78 -23.21 0.19
C ILE A 287 10.10 -22.60 1.42
N VAL A 288 9.21 -21.64 1.19
CA VAL A 288 8.51 -20.92 2.27
C VAL A 288 7.07 -21.41 2.43
N ASP A 289 6.45 -21.83 1.33
CA ASP A 289 5.10 -22.39 1.34
C ASP A 289 4.93 -23.42 0.22
N GLN A 290 4.32 -24.56 0.54
CA GLN A 290 3.98 -25.60 -0.44
C GLN A 290 2.48 -25.73 -0.51
N ASN A 291 1.86 -24.98 -1.43
CA ASN A 291 0.41 -24.92 -1.53
C ASN A 291 -0.01 -24.62 -2.97
N ALA A 292 -0.59 -25.63 -3.62
CA ALA A 292 -1.10 -25.52 -4.99
C ALA A 292 -2.24 -24.50 -5.16
N GLY A 293 -2.85 -24.07 -4.06
CA GLY A 293 -3.86 -23.01 -4.04
C GLY A 293 -3.29 -21.61 -4.25
N ASN A 294 -1.98 -21.37 -4.12
CA ASN A 294 -1.42 -20.03 -4.33
C ASN A 294 -1.47 -19.65 -5.82
N VAL A 295 -2.06 -18.49 -6.13
CA VAL A 295 -2.28 -18.05 -7.51
C VAL A 295 -1.59 -16.73 -7.87
N ALA A 296 -1.33 -15.86 -6.89
CA ALA A 296 -0.57 -14.63 -7.09
C ALA A 296 0.20 -14.22 -5.83
N ILE A 297 1.23 -13.41 -6.00
CA ILE A 297 2.04 -12.83 -4.91
C ILE A 297 2.22 -11.33 -5.11
N ALA A 298 2.44 -10.59 -4.02
CA ALA A 298 2.77 -9.16 -4.06
C ALA A 298 3.71 -8.79 -2.92
N ALA A 299 4.52 -7.75 -3.12
CA ALA A 299 5.38 -7.17 -2.10
C ALA A 299 5.09 -5.68 -1.95
N GLY A 300 4.78 -5.24 -0.73
CA GLY A 300 4.56 -3.84 -0.38
C GLY A 300 5.66 -3.39 0.58
N GLY A 301 6.64 -2.64 0.08
CA GLY A 301 7.83 -2.33 0.88
C GLY A 301 8.58 -3.60 1.21
N ASP A 302 8.65 -3.96 2.50
CA ASP A 302 9.19 -5.25 2.97
C ASP A 302 8.13 -6.28 3.38
N GLU A 303 6.85 -5.94 3.25
CA GLU A 303 5.74 -6.86 3.52
C GLU A 303 5.48 -7.78 2.33
N PHE A 304 5.15 -9.04 2.60
CA PHE A 304 4.88 -10.06 1.60
C PHE A 304 3.46 -10.62 1.73
N TYR A 305 2.77 -10.70 0.59
CA TYR A 305 1.39 -11.15 0.49
C TYR A 305 1.24 -12.22 -0.59
N LYS A 306 0.32 -13.16 -0.36
CA LYS A 306 -0.11 -14.15 -1.36
C LYS A 306 -1.63 -14.19 -1.46
N LEU A 307 -2.11 -14.44 -2.67
CA LEU A 307 -3.51 -14.69 -2.99
C LEU A 307 -3.68 -16.17 -3.31
N GLN A 308 -4.72 -16.78 -2.75
CA GLN A 308 -5.11 -18.16 -3.01
C GLN A 308 -6.31 -18.24 -3.96
N SER A 309 -6.49 -19.38 -4.60
CA SER A 309 -7.49 -19.61 -5.65
C SER A 309 -8.94 -19.51 -5.18
N ASP A 310 -9.17 -19.65 -3.88
CA ASP A 310 -10.48 -19.46 -3.23
C ASP A 310 -10.78 -17.99 -2.90
N GLY A 311 -9.83 -17.08 -3.15
CA GLY A 311 -9.93 -15.65 -2.86
C GLY A 311 -9.38 -15.25 -1.49
N THR A 312 -8.75 -16.16 -0.75
CA THR A 312 -8.07 -15.85 0.51
C THR A 312 -6.81 -15.01 0.23
N VAL A 313 -6.66 -13.89 0.94
CA VAL A 313 -5.41 -13.10 0.97
C VAL A 313 -4.69 -13.34 2.28
N VAL A 314 -3.40 -13.68 2.18
CA VAL A 314 -2.57 -14.05 3.33
C VAL A 314 -1.32 -13.18 3.35
N TRP A 315 -1.03 -12.64 4.54
CA TRP A 315 0.17 -11.88 4.85
C TRP A 315 1.19 -12.76 5.60
N LEU A 316 2.48 -12.61 5.31
CA LEU A 316 3.55 -13.23 6.10
C LEU A 316 4.04 -12.26 7.16
N ASN A 317 3.71 -12.51 8.43
CA ASN A 317 4.33 -11.78 9.53
C ASN A 317 5.80 -12.22 9.63
N LEU A 318 6.74 -11.40 9.15
CA LEU A 318 8.16 -11.71 9.14
C LEU A 318 8.82 -11.63 10.53
N LYS A 319 8.22 -10.90 11.48
CA LYS A 319 8.75 -10.73 12.84
C LYS A 319 8.55 -12.00 13.67
N GLU A 320 7.33 -12.53 13.66
CA GLU A 320 6.96 -13.75 14.40
C GLU A 320 7.01 -15.00 13.52
N TYR A 321 7.20 -14.81 12.21
CA TYR A 321 7.39 -15.84 11.19
C TYR A 321 6.22 -16.81 11.06
N PHE A 322 5.01 -16.29 10.83
CA PHE A 322 3.82 -17.08 10.56
C PHE A 322 2.86 -16.42 9.56
N TRP A 323 1.97 -17.21 8.98
CA TRP A 323 0.96 -16.76 8.02
C TRP A 323 -0.27 -16.21 8.74
N VAL A 324 -0.71 -15.02 8.34
CA VAL A 324 -1.93 -14.36 8.84
C VAL A 324 -2.93 -14.25 7.69
N ILE A 325 -4.11 -14.83 7.84
CA ILE A 325 -5.21 -14.60 6.91
C ILE A 325 -5.74 -13.19 7.15
N ILE A 326 -5.69 -12.35 6.11
CA ILE A 326 -6.12 -10.95 6.18
C ILE A 326 -7.40 -10.69 5.38
N GLU A 327 -7.76 -11.58 4.45
CA GLU A 327 -9.04 -11.61 3.74
C GLU A 327 -9.42 -13.07 3.50
N THR A 328 -10.66 -13.46 3.74
CA THR A 328 -11.07 -14.89 3.70
C THR A 328 -11.69 -15.31 2.37
N VAL A 329 -12.28 -14.40 1.60
CA VAL A 329 -12.94 -14.67 0.31
C VAL A 329 -13.08 -13.38 -0.49
N GLY A 330 -13.22 -13.52 -1.81
CA GLY A 330 -13.66 -12.42 -2.69
C GLY A 330 -12.58 -11.91 -3.63
N SER A 331 -11.34 -11.84 -3.16
CA SER A 331 -10.20 -11.38 -3.95
C SER A 331 -9.94 -12.22 -5.21
N VAL A 332 -9.65 -11.53 -6.31
CA VAL A 332 -9.19 -12.13 -7.59
C VAL A 332 -7.89 -11.51 -8.09
N ALA A 333 -7.43 -10.43 -7.47
CA ALA A 333 -6.15 -9.80 -7.73
C ALA A 333 -5.72 -8.98 -6.51
N ILE A 334 -4.42 -8.96 -6.26
CA ILE A 334 -3.79 -8.12 -5.24
C ILE A 334 -2.71 -7.25 -5.86
N HIS A 335 -2.56 -6.03 -5.34
CA HIS A 335 -1.48 -5.11 -5.69
C HIS A 335 -0.94 -4.49 -4.40
N ALA A 336 0.39 -4.42 -4.26
CA ALA A 336 1.02 -3.83 -3.08
C ALA A 336 2.16 -2.90 -3.48
N GLN A 337 2.30 -1.79 -2.76
CA GLN A 337 3.37 -0.82 -2.97
C GLN A 337 3.57 0.06 -1.72
N GLY A 338 4.79 0.09 -1.18
CA GLY A 338 5.04 0.67 0.14
C GLY A 338 4.16 0.00 1.20
N ASP A 339 3.56 0.78 2.09
CA ASP A 339 2.71 0.25 3.17
C ASP A 339 1.29 -0.12 2.72
N TYR A 340 0.98 0.03 1.43
CA TYR A 340 -0.37 -0.16 0.91
C TYR A 340 -0.53 -1.51 0.21
N LEU A 341 -1.65 -2.17 0.52
CA LEU A 341 -2.14 -3.36 -0.17
C LEU A 341 -3.58 -3.10 -0.64
N TYR A 342 -3.85 -3.51 -1.87
CA TYR A 342 -5.14 -3.41 -2.51
C TYR A 342 -5.62 -4.79 -2.95
N SER A 343 -6.91 -5.04 -2.79
CA SER A 343 -7.60 -6.25 -3.22
C SER A 343 -8.70 -5.86 -4.20
N ARG A 344 -8.73 -6.51 -5.37
CA ARG A 344 -9.84 -6.41 -6.32
C ARG A 344 -10.68 -7.66 -6.19
N HIS A 345 -11.96 -7.49 -5.92
CA HIS A 345 -12.88 -8.61 -5.77
C HIS A 345 -13.48 -9.04 -7.11
N ARG A 346 -14.05 -10.26 -7.14
CA ARG A 346 -14.71 -10.82 -8.32
C ARG A 346 -15.89 -9.99 -8.82
N ASP A 347 -16.57 -9.28 -7.92
CA ASP A 347 -17.71 -8.42 -8.23
C ASP A 347 -17.31 -7.04 -8.79
N GLY A 348 -16.00 -6.78 -8.91
CA GLY A 348 -15.40 -5.54 -9.41
C GLY A 348 -15.02 -4.54 -8.32
N THR A 349 -15.48 -4.74 -7.08
CA THR A 349 -15.18 -3.82 -5.98
C THR A 349 -13.68 -3.79 -5.66
N VAL A 350 -13.20 -2.62 -5.23
CA VAL A 350 -11.80 -2.36 -4.91
C VAL A 350 -11.67 -2.02 -3.44
N TRP A 351 -10.71 -2.63 -2.78
CA TRP A 351 -10.51 -2.51 -1.34
C TRP A 351 -9.06 -2.21 -1.00
N ARG A 352 -8.84 -1.40 0.03
CA ARG A 352 -7.53 -1.09 0.61
C ARG A 352 -7.42 -1.70 1.99
N TYR A 353 -6.33 -2.42 2.23
CA TYR A 353 -6.05 -3.02 3.52
C TYR A 353 -5.74 -1.93 4.56
N THR A 354 -6.30 -2.06 5.76
CA THR A 354 -6.16 -1.03 6.81
C THR A 354 -4.93 -1.24 7.71
N GLY A 355 -4.22 -2.37 7.54
CA GLY A 355 -3.20 -2.86 8.48
C GLY A 355 -3.74 -3.85 9.51
N SER A 356 -5.06 -4.10 9.52
CA SER A 356 -5.73 -4.96 10.49
C SER A 356 -6.30 -6.21 9.81
N PRO A 357 -5.98 -7.44 10.27
CA PRO A 357 -6.50 -8.66 9.66
C PRO A 357 -8.03 -8.66 9.59
N GLY A 358 -8.59 -8.96 8.41
CA GLY A 358 -10.03 -8.98 8.17
C GLY A 358 -10.67 -7.61 7.94
N VAL A 359 -9.90 -6.51 7.94
CA VAL A 359 -10.44 -5.16 7.85
C VAL A 359 -9.92 -4.43 6.63
N TRP A 360 -10.87 -4.08 5.78
CA TRP A 360 -10.64 -3.46 4.51
C TRP A 360 -11.54 -2.23 4.34
N GLU A 361 -10.99 -1.19 3.76
CA GLU A 361 -11.71 0.00 3.32
C GLU A 361 -12.12 -0.19 1.87
N MET A 362 -13.42 -0.14 1.57
CA MET A 362 -13.88 -0.16 0.18
C MET A 362 -13.56 1.19 -0.46
N LEU A 363 -12.74 1.17 -1.51
CA LEU A 363 -12.39 2.33 -2.30
C LEU A 363 -13.35 2.54 -3.48
N ASP A 364 -13.93 1.46 -4.02
CA ASP A 364 -14.85 1.55 -5.15
C ASP A 364 -15.82 0.37 -5.19
N ASP A 365 -17.04 0.64 -5.62
CA ASP A 365 -18.11 -0.35 -5.81
C ASP A 365 -18.50 -0.56 -7.29
N LYS A 366 -17.80 0.08 -8.22
CA LYS A 366 -17.98 -0.15 -9.67
C LYS A 366 -17.63 -1.59 -10.03
N LYS A 367 -18.46 -2.18 -10.89
CA LYS A 367 -18.35 -3.60 -11.26
C LYS A 367 -17.36 -3.89 -12.38
N ASP A 368 -16.83 -2.85 -13.00
CA ASP A 368 -16.02 -2.93 -14.21
C ASP A 368 -14.57 -2.49 -14.01
N VAL A 369 -14.11 -2.37 -12.76
CA VAL A 369 -12.69 -2.17 -12.47
C VAL A 369 -11.89 -3.42 -12.85
N VAL A 370 -10.82 -3.25 -13.62
CA VAL A 370 -9.94 -4.33 -14.06
C VAL A 370 -8.53 -4.23 -13.49
N SER A 371 -8.09 -3.05 -13.08
CA SER A 371 -6.77 -2.83 -12.50
C SER A 371 -6.81 -1.74 -11.44
N VAL A 372 -6.04 -1.93 -10.38
CA VAL A 372 -5.76 -0.93 -9.34
C VAL A 372 -4.26 -0.84 -9.15
N VAL A 373 -3.73 0.38 -9.11
CA VAL A 373 -2.33 0.66 -8.79
C VAL A 373 -2.26 1.76 -7.75
N GLY A 374 -1.27 1.68 -6.85
CA GLY A 374 -1.09 2.65 -5.79
C GLY A 374 0.33 3.16 -5.69
N GLY A 375 0.49 4.36 -5.11
CA GLY A 375 1.78 4.94 -4.79
C GLY A 375 2.13 4.78 -3.31
N ARG A 376 3.40 4.99 -2.97
CA ARG A 376 3.89 4.94 -1.57
C ARG A 376 3.35 6.08 -0.70
N LYS A 377 2.78 7.13 -1.30
CA LYS A 377 2.22 8.27 -0.56
C LYS A 377 0.70 8.17 -0.45
N GLY A 378 0.13 6.99 -0.70
CA GLY A 378 -1.30 6.70 -0.59
C GLY A 378 -2.11 7.13 -1.81
N GLU A 379 -1.45 7.52 -2.91
CA GLU A 379 -2.14 7.78 -4.17
C GLU A 379 -2.71 6.47 -4.72
N VAL A 380 -3.92 6.52 -5.30
CA VAL A 380 -4.58 5.35 -5.88
C VAL A 380 -5.16 5.70 -7.24
N TRP A 381 -5.01 4.78 -8.18
CA TRP A 381 -5.63 4.85 -9.49
C TRP A 381 -6.28 3.52 -9.84
N GLU A 382 -7.37 3.61 -10.59
CA GLU A 382 -8.06 2.46 -11.13
C GLU A 382 -8.24 2.58 -12.65
N MET A 383 -8.34 1.43 -13.30
CA MET A 383 -8.70 1.31 -14.71
C MET A 383 -9.95 0.47 -14.86
N LEU A 384 -10.90 0.95 -15.65
CA LEU A 384 -12.15 0.26 -15.96
C LEU A 384 -12.00 -0.55 -17.27
N THR A 385 -12.91 -1.50 -17.51
CA THR A 385 -12.93 -2.33 -18.73
C THR A 385 -12.95 -1.54 -20.03
N ASN A 386 -13.55 -0.34 -20.03
CA ASN A 386 -13.63 0.55 -21.19
C ASN A 386 -12.35 1.37 -21.42
N GLY A 387 -11.32 1.20 -20.57
CA GLY A 387 -10.06 1.94 -20.64
C GLY A 387 -10.10 3.33 -20.00
N ASP A 388 -11.14 3.63 -19.23
CA ASP A 388 -11.18 4.82 -18.39
C ASP A 388 -10.23 4.67 -17.21
N ILE A 389 -9.57 5.77 -16.87
CA ILE A 389 -8.61 5.85 -15.78
C ILE A 389 -9.10 6.89 -14.79
N TYR A 390 -9.22 6.49 -13.52
CA TYR A 390 -9.61 7.36 -12.43
C TYR A 390 -8.50 7.48 -11.40
N ARG A 391 -8.46 8.62 -10.73
CA ARG A 391 -7.59 8.91 -9.58
C ARG A 391 -8.47 9.13 -8.35
N LEU A 392 -8.10 8.51 -7.23
CA LEU A 392 -8.70 8.80 -5.94
C LEU A 392 -8.26 10.20 -5.47
N VAL A 393 -9.22 11.06 -5.13
CA VAL A 393 -8.99 12.47 -4.76
C VAL A 393 -9.48 12.85 -3.36
N SER A 394 -9.99 11.88 -2.60
CA SER A 394 -10.47 12.05 -1.22
C SER A 394 -9.56 11.44 -0.18
#